data_AF-A0A6M0BCN6-F1
#
_entry.id   AF-A0A6M0BCN6-F1
#
_cell.length_a   1.000
_cell.length_b   1.000
_cell.length_c   1.000
_cell.angle_alpha   90.00
_cell.angle_beta   90.00
_cell.angle_gamma   90.00
#
_symmetry.space_group_name_H-M   'P 1'
#
loop_
_entity.id
_entity.type
_entity.pdbx_description
1 polymer ?
#
loop_
_entity_poly.entity_id
_entity_poly.type
_entity_poly.pdbx_seq_one_letter_code
_entity_poly.pdbx_strand_id
1 'polypeptide(L)'
;MTRPRLNDNQFQPTQFDELVINLDGGSATLRNRTQFIKGMVEWSRAIATRIRVKYYPPYHSKYNPIERCWAALENYWNGAIYDSVEAVVQWATNMSCNGCTPTVHILDTIYEKGLRPKPQGIGILSTFKVSF
;
A
#
# COMPACT_ATOMS: atom_id res chain seq x y z
N MET A 1 -4.33 23.77 21.25
CA MET A 1 -3.76 22.81 20.27
C MET A 1 -4.59 21.55 20.30
N THR A 2 -5.53 21.42 19.37
CA THR A 2 -6.45 20.29 19.27
C THR A 2 -5.72 19.17 18.52
N ARG A 3 -5.50 18.01 19.15
CA ARG A 3 -4.98 16.83 18.43
C ARG A 3 -5.95 16.51 17.29
N PRO A 4 -5.48 16.29 16.05
CA PRO A 4 -6.35 15.81 14.99
C PRO A 4 -6.97 14.47 15.43
N ARG A 5 -8.27 14.30 15.17
CA ARG A 5 -8.95 13.02 15.43
C ARG A 5 -8.21 11.95 14.64
N LEU A 6 -7.84 10.87 15.31
CA LEU A 6 -7.29 9.67 14.66
C LEU A 6 -8.38 9.13 13.74
N ASN A 7 -8.08 8.96 12.45
CA ASN A 7 -8.98 8.27 11.52
C ASN A 7 -9.06 6.80 11.94
N ASP A 8 -10.27 6.24 12.03
CA ASP A 8 -10.55 4.89 12.56
C ASP A 8 -9.89 3.73 11.77
N ASN A 9 -9.20 4.03 10.66
CA ASN A 9 -8.51 3.07 9.79
C ASN A 9 -6.97 3.07 9.92
N GLN A 10 -6.39 3.77 10.90
CA GLN A 10 -4.95 3.65 11.13
C GLN A 10 -4.63 2.29 11.75
N PHE A 11 -3.73 1.53 11.11
CA PHE A 11 -3.19 0.29 11.64
C PHE A 11 -2.74 0.51 13.08
N GLN A 12 -3.40 -0.15 14.02
CA GLN A 12 -3.07 -0.07 15.45
C GLN A 12 -1.99 -1.11 15.75
N PRO A 13 -0.73 -0.68 15.94
CA PRO A 13 0.41 -1.59 15.97
C PRO A 13 0.44 -2.55 17.16
N THR A 14 -0.37 -2.32 18.19
CA THR A 14 -0.34 -3.07 19.44
C THR A 14 -1.21 -4.33 19.43
N GLN A 15 -1.96 -4.58 18.35
CA GLN A 15 -2.93 -5.69 18.30
C GLN A 15 -2.42 -6.95 17.58
N PHE A 16 -1.32 -6.88 16.82
CA PHE A 16 -0.88 -7.98 15.96
C PHE A 16 0.64 -8.18 16.02
N ASP A 17 1.09 -9.44 16.05
CA ASP A 17 2.51 -9.78 16.09
C ASP A 17 3.24 -9.53 14.77
N GLU A 18 2.52 -9.60 13.65
CA GLU A 18 3.09 -9.45 12.30
C GLU A 18 2.06 -8.89 11.31
N LEU A 19 2.50 -7.95 10.48
CA LEU A 19 1.77 -7.46 9.31
C LEU A 19 2.30 -8.17 8.06
N VAL A 20 1.42 -8.90 7.35
CA VAL A 20 1.77 -9.58 6.10
C VAL A 20 1.24 -8.78 4.91
N ILE A 21 2.12 -8.45 3.95
CA ILE A 21 1.79 -7.71 2.74
C ILE A 21 2.01 -8.61 1.53
N ASN A 22 0.95 -8.85 0.76
CA ASN A 22 1.01 -9.63 -0.47
C ASN A 22 1.18 -8.69 -1.66
N LEU A 23 2.29 -8.81 -2.38
CA LEU A 23 2.68 -7.97 -3.50
C LEU A 23 2.67 -8.75 -4.82
N ASP A 24 2.29 -8.06 -5.89
CA ASP A 24 2.37 -8.54 -7.27
C ASP A 24 3.80 -8.56 -7.83
N GLY A 25 4.74 -7.89 -7.15
CA GLY A 25 6.14 -7.81 -7.57
C GLY A 25 6.39 -6.81 -8.71
N GLY A 26 5.57 -5.77 -8.84
CA GLY A 26 5.79 -4.67 -9.78
C GLY A 26 7.19 -4.05 -9.69
N SER A 27 7.62 -3.38 -10.77
CA SER A 27 9.00 -2.90 -10.92
C SER A 27 9.50 -1.99 -9.80
N ALA A 28 8.60 -1.29 -9.10
CA ALA A 28 8.91 -0.43 -7.95
C ALA A 28 8.97 -1.19 -6.61
N THR A 29 8.30 -2.34 -6.50
CA THR A 29 8.13 -3.12 -5.26
C THR A 29 8.90 -4.44 -5.26
N LEU A 30 9.67 -4.70 -6.32
CA LEU A 30 10.58 -5.85 -6.42
C LEU A 30 11.51 -5.98 -5.21
N ARG A 31 11.83 -7.23 -4.86
CA ARG A 31 12.67 -7.59 -3.70
C ARG A 31 14.09 -6.99 -3.68
N ASN A 32 14.55 -6.43 -4.80
CA ASN A 32 15.88 -5.81 -4.93
C ASN A 32 15.82 -4.28 -5.02
N ARG A 33 14.64 -3.67 -4.82
CA ARG A 33 14.47 -2.21 -4.84
C ARG A 33 14.81 -1.66 -3.46
N THR A 34 16.00 -1.09 -3.36
CA THR A 34 16.55 -0.56 -2.11
C THR A 34 15.68 0.53 -1.49
N GLN A 35 15.06 1.41 -2.29
CA GLN A 35 14.12 2.42 -1.79
C GLN A 35 12.91 1.78 -1.11
N PHE A 36 12.30 0.78 -1.76
CA PHE A 36 11.13 0.07 -1.23
C PHE A 36 11.48 -0.64 0.09
N ILE A 37 12.56 -1.42 0.09
CA ILE A 37 13.02 -2.15 1.29
C ILE A 37 13.33 -1.17 2.44
N LYS A 38 14.02 -0.07 2.14
CA LYS A 38 14.31 0.97 3.14
C LYS A 38 13.01 1.52 3.75
N GLY A 39 12.04 1.91 2.92
CA GLY A 39 10.75 2.41 3.39
C GLY A 39 10.00 1.40 4.25
N MET A 40 9.98 0.12 3.84
CA MET A 40 9.38 -0.96 4.62
C MET A 40 10.05 -1.15 5.99
N VAL A 41 11.38 -1.05 6.06
CA VAL A 41 12.14 -1.14 7.30
C VAL A 41 11.89 0.06 8.22
N GLU A 42 11.92 1.27 7.67
CA GLU A 42 11.61 2.49 8.42
C GLU A 42 10.18 2.45 8.95
N TRP A 43 9.23 1.98 8.14
CA TRP A 43 7.84 1.85 8.54
C TRP A 43 7.66 0.79 9.64
N SER A 44 8.24 -0.41 9.48
CA SER A 44 8.21 -1.48 10.49
C SER A 44 8.72 -1.00 11.85
N ARG A 45 9.76 -0.16 11.88
CA ARG A 45 10.27 0.48 13.10
C ARG A 45 9.29 1.50 13.67
N ALA A 46 8.75 2.37 12.82
CA ALA A 46 7.82 3.42 13.24
C ALA A 46 6.55 2.84 13.89
N ILE A 47 6.07 1.70 13.38
CA ILE A 47 4.90 1.01 13.93
C ILE A 47 5.28 -0.10 14.93
N ALA A 48 6.56 -0.28 15.27
CA ALA A 48 7.03 -1.34 16.17
C ALA A 48 6.44 -2.75 15.87
N THR A 49 6.16 -3.06 14.60
CA THR A 49 5.52 -4.31 14.17
C THR A 49 6.35 -4.96 13.09
N ARG A 50 6.51 -6.29 13.15
CA ARG A 50 7.20 -7.05 12.11
C ARG A 50 6.40 -6.97 10.81
N ILE A 51 7.04 -6.59 9.71
CA ILE A 51 6.43 -6.63 8.38
C ILE A 51 7.02 -7.79 7.57
N ARG A 52 6.15 -8.68 7.08
CA ARG A 52 6.51 -9.75 6.15
C ARG A 52 5.96 -9.44 4.77
N VAL A 53 6.86 -9.32 3.80
CA VAL A 53 6.49 -9.11 2.40
C VAL A 53 6.47 -10.47 1.69
N LYS A 54 5.33 -10.82 1.08
CA LYS A 54 5.16 -12.01 0.24
C LYS A 54 4.95 -11.58 -1.20
N TYR A 55 5.53 -12.32 -2.13
CA TYR A 55 5.39 -12.06 -3.57
C TYR A 55 4.58 -13.16 -4.22
N TYR A 56 3.59 -12.78 -5.03
CA TYR A 56 2.94 -13.73 -5.94
C TYR A 56 3.95 -14.16 -7.03
N PRO A 57 3.88 -15.42 -7.50
CA PRO A 57 4.67 -15.85 -8.65
C PRO A 57 4.39 -14.98 -9.90
N PRO A 58 5.33 -14.92 -10.86
CA PRO A 58 5.09 -14.25 -12.13
C PRO A 58 3.79 -14.74 -12.79
N TYR A 59 3.00 -13.82 -13.35
CA TYR A 59 1.71 -14.11 -13.98
C TYR A 59 0.61 -14.68 -13.06
N HIS A 60 0.79 -14.56 -11.74
CA HIS A 60 -0.19 -15.02 -10.74
C HIS A 60 -0.82 -13.87 -9.93
N SER A 61 -0.64 -12.61 -10.35
CA SER A 61 -1.26 -11.44 -9.69
C SER A 61 -2.79 -11.51 -9.67
N LYS A 62 -3.43 -12.20 -10.64
CA LYS A 62 -4.88 -12.45 -10.68
C LYS A 62 -5.47 -13.09 -9.42
N TYR A 63 -4.64 -13.72 -8.59
CA TYR A 63 -5.05 -14.30 -7.31
C TYR A 63 -4.93 -13.33 -6.13
N ASN A 64 -4.39 -12.13 -6.35
CA ASN A 64 -4.38 -11.07 -5.35
C ASN A 64 -5.83 -10.59 -5.15
N PRO A 65 -6.37 -10.61 -3.91
CA PRO A 65 -7.73 -10.15 -3.64
C PRO A 65 -8.02 -8.74 -4.18
N ILE A 66 -7.02 -7.87 -4.30
CA ILE A 66 -7.19 -6.51 -4.83
C ILE A 66 -7.67 -6.49 -6.28
N GLU A 67 -7.34 -7.50 -7.10
CA GLU A 67 -7.78 -7.57 -8.50
C GLU A 67 -9.31 -7.67 -8.61
N ARG A 68 -9.96 -8.28 -7.63
CA ARG A 68 -11.44 -8.32 -7.56
C ARG A 68 -12.02 -6.95 -7.23
N CYS A 69 -11.33 -6.17 -6.41
CA CYS A 69 -11.71 -4.79 -6.11
C CYS A 69 -11.60 -3.92 -7.36
N TRP A 70 -10.52 -4.07 -8.12
CA TRP A 70 -10.35 -3.38 -9.39
C TRP A 70 -11.42 -3.74 -10.41
N ALA A 71 -11.74 -5.04 -10.57
CA ALA A 71 -12.82 -5.46 -11.45
C ALA A 71 -14.19 -4.91 -11.01
N ALA A 72 -14.46 -4.81 -9.70
CA ALA A 72 -15.69 -4.22 -9.19
C ALA A 72 -15.77 -2.72 -9.49
N LEU A 73 -14.69 -1.97 -9.27
CA LEU A 73 -14.59 -0.56 -9.63
C LEU A 73 -14.77 -0.36 -11.14
N GLU A 74 -14.08 -1.16 -11.95
CA GLU A 74 -14.13 -1.09 -13.41
C GLU A 74 -15.54 -1.27 -13.96
N ASN A 75 -16.29 -2.21 -13.41
CA ASN A 75 -17.69 -2.41 -13.78
C ASN A 75 -18.59 -1.29 -13.27
N TYR A 76 -18.35 -0.79 -12.06
CA TYR A 76 -19.21 0.21 -11.41
C TYR A 76 -19.22 1.55 -12.15
N TRP A 77 -18.04 1.99 -12.59
CA TRP A 77 -17.89 3.29 -13.24
C TRP A 77 -17.93 3.19 -14.78
N ASN A 78 -18.22 2.01 -15.34
CA ASN A 78 -18.25 1.82 -16.79
C ASN A 78 -19.34 2.74 -17.42
N GLY A 79 -18.92 3.61 -18.34
CA GLY A 79 -19.78 4.62 -18.96
C GLY A 79 -19.95 5.92 -18.15
N ALA A 80 -19.30 6.06 -17.00
CA ALA A 80 -19.28 7.31 -16.24
C ALA A 80 -18.37 8.37 -16.89
N ILE A 81 -18.71 9.64 -16.67
CA ILE A 81 -17.89 10.80 -17.07
C ILE A 81 -17.04 11.23 -15.88
N TYR A 82 -15.73 11.37 -16.11
CA TYR A 82 -14.75 11.81 -15.10
C TYR A 82 -14.22 13.19 -15.44
N ASP A 83 -15.06 14.20 -15.27
CA ASP A 83 -14.73 15.60 -15.59
C ASP A 83 -13.99 16.34 -14.47
N SER A 84 -13.90 15.73 -13.28
CA SER A 84 -13.34 16.34 -12.08
C SER A 84 -12.78 15.29 -11.11
N VAL A 85 -11.86 15.71 -10.24
CA VAL A 85 -11.31 14.85 -9.17
C VAL A 85 -12.42 14.43 -8.22
N GLU A 86 -13.33 15.36 -7.92
CA GLU A 86 -14.51 15.15 -7.09
C GLU A 86 -15.40 14.05 -7.68
N ALA A 87 -15.68 14.08 -8.99
CA ALA A 87 -16.45 13.03 -9.64
C ALA A 87 -15.79 11.66 -9.48
N VAL A 88 -14.49 11.55 -9.74
CA VAL A 88 -13.74 10.29 -9.58
C VAL A 88 -13.81 9.77 -8.14
N VAL A 89 -13.64 10.65 -7.15
CA VAL A 89 -13.69 10.28 -5.73
C VAL A 89 -15.10 9.82 -5.34
N GLN A 90 -16.14 10.48 -5.84
CA GLN A 90 -17.53 10.05 -5.59
C GLN A 90 -17.80 8.66 -6.16
N TRP A 91 -17.38 8.39 -7.40
CA TRP A 91 -17.49 7.04 -7.98
C TRP A 91 -16.71 6.01 -7.17
N ALA A 92 -15.45 6.32 -6.82
CA ALA A 92 -14.63 5.42 -6.02
C ALA A 92 -15.19 5.20 -4.61
N THR A 93 -15.91 6.17 -4.01
CA THR A 93 -16.47 6.04 -2.65
C THR A 93 -17.78 5.24 -2.66
N ASN A 94 -18.58 5.38 -3.71
CA ASN A 94 -19.91 4.77 -3.80
C ASN A 94 -19.92 3.35 -4.39
N MET A 95 -18.78 2.86 -4.88
CA MET A 95 -18.65 1.46 -5.29
C MET A 95 -18.81 0.51 -4.09
N SER A 96 -19.13 -0.76 -4.38
CA SER A 96 -19.03 -1.84 -3.40
C SER A 96 -18.09 -2.92 -3.93
N CYS A 97 -17.14 -3.35 -3.10
CA CYS A 97 -16.31 -4.52 -3.37
C CYS A 97 -16.56 -5.56 -2.27
N ASN A 98 -17.05 -6.74 -2.64
CA ASN A 98 -17.35 -7.84 -1.72
C ASN A 98 -18.24 -7.42 -0.52
N GLY A 99 -19.24 -6.56 -0.79
CA GLY A 99 -20.15 -6.05 0.25
C GLY A 99 -19.57 -4.92 1.10
N CYS A 100 -18.32 -4.53 0.90
CA CYS A 100 -17.67 -3.44 1.60
C CYS A 100 -17.64 -2.16 0.74
N THR A 101 -17.97 -1.03 1.34
CA THR A 101 -17.75 0.30 0.75
C THR A 101 -16.33 0.78 1.08
N PRO A 102 -15.56 1.23 0.09
CA PRO A 102 -14.19 1.68 0.32
C PRO A 102 -14.17 3.03 1.05
N THR A 103 -13.08 3.28 1.77
CA THR A 103 -12.73 4.62 2.25
C THR A 103 -11.73 5.23 1.29
N VAL A 104 -12.08 6.40 0.72
CA VAL A 104 -11.25 7.08 -0.28
C VAL A 104 -10.61 8.32 0.34
N HIS A 105 -9.31 8.47 0.16
CA HIS A 105 -8.54 9.63 0.58
C HIS A 105 -7.77 10.20 -0.61
N ILE A 106 -7.86 11.53 -0.81
CA ILE A 106 -7.02 12.24 -1.77
C ILE A 106 -5.67 12.51 -1.10
N LEU A 107 -4.59 12.10 -1.76
CA LEU A 107 -3.22 12.39 -1.34
C LEU A 107 -2.68 13.54 -2.18
N ASP A 108 -2.78 14.76 -1.67
CA ASP A 108 -2.24 15.96 -2.33
C ASP A 108 -0.78 16.23 -1.93
N THR A 109 0.01 15.16 -1.86
CA THR A 109 1.42 15.24 -1.45
C THR A 109 2.31 15.03 -2.65
N ILE A 110 3.29 15.92 -2.83
CA ILE A 110 4.29 15.77 -3.89
C ILE A 110 5.28 14.69 -3.47
N TYR A 111 5.32 13.59 -4.22
CA TYR A 111 6.31 12.55 -4.03
C TYR A 111 7.60 12.90 -4.78
N GLU A 112 8.69 13.06 -4.04
CA GLU A 112 10.01 13.27 -4.64
C GLU A 112 10.44 12.05 -5.47
N LYS A 113 10.82 12.31 -6.73
CA LYS A 113 11.28 11.28 -7.67
C LYS A 113 12.80 11.18 -7.66
N GLY A 114 13.33 10.00 -7.98
CA GLY A 114 14.77 9.80 -8.16
C GLY A 114 15.58 9.66 -6.86
N LEU A 115 14.91 9.48 -5.72
CA LEU A 115 15.55 9.24 -4.43
C LEU A 115 16.52 8.05 -4.51
N ARG A 116 17.75 8.19 -4.06
CA ARG A 116 18.69 7.06 -3.97
C ARG A 116 19.10 6.87 -2.52
N PRO A 117 18.89 5.70 -1.90
CA PRO A 117 19.35 5.45 -0.55
C PRO A 117 20.87 5.64 -0.48
N LYS A 118 21.34 6.42 0.51
CA LYS A 118 22.78 6.59 0.74
C LYS A 118 23.40 5.26 1.21
N PRO A 119 24.65 4.95 0.81
CA PRO A 119 25.31 3.66 1.14
C PRO A 119 25.35 3.34 2.64
N GLN A 120 25.48 4.35 3.51
CA GLN A 120 25.57 4.18 4.96
C GLN A 120 24.30 3.55 5.60
N GLY A 121 23.14 3.58 4.93
CA GLY A 121 21.91 2.94 5.42
C GLY A 121 21.74 1.47 5.02
N ILE A 122 22.58 0.96 4.11
CA ILE A 122 22.45 -0.41 3.55
C ILE A 122 22.99 -1.46 4.52
N GLY A 123 24.03 -1.12 5.30
CA GLY A 123 24.59 -2.01 6.32
C GLY A 123 23.61 -2.37 7.44
N ILE A 124 22.54 -1.59 7.62
CA ILE A 124 21.48 -1.85 8.59
C ILE A 124 20.42 -2.83 8.02
N LEU A 125 20.33 -2.95 6.69
CA LEU A 125 19.39 -3.85 6.02
C LEU A 125 19.84 -5.32 6.07
N SER A 126 21.13 -5.59 6.29
CA SER A 126 21.67 -6.96 6.41
C SER A 126 21.26 -7.67 7.70
N THR A 127 20.79 -6.92 8.71
CA THR A 127 20.27 -7.48 9.98
C THR A 127 18.82 -7.99 9.85
N PHE A 128 18.13 -7.67 8.76
CA PHE A 128 16.79 -8.21 8.50
C PHE A 128 16.91 -9.58 7.84
N LYS A 129 16.54 -10.63 8.59
CA LYS A 129 16.31 -11.97 8.03
C LYS A 129 15.14 -11.89 7.04
N VAL A 130 15.45 -11.64 5.78
CA VAL A 130 14.52 -11.90 4.67
C VAL A 130 14.47 -13.42 4.50
N SER A 131 13.58 -14.08 5.23
CA SER A 131 13.28 -15.50 5.04
C SER A 131 12.30 -15.64 3.88
N PHE A 132 12.70 -16.40 2.86
CA PHE A 132 11.86 -16.81 1.73
C PHE A 132 10.81 -17.84 2.17
#